data_AF-A0AAJ4JNG0-F1
#
_entry.id   AF-A0AAJ4JNG0-F1
#
_cell.length_a   1.000
_cell.length_b   1.000
_cell.length_c   1.000
_cell.angle_alpha   90.00
_cell.angle_beta   90.00
_cell.angle_gamma   90.00
#
_symmetry.space_group_name_H-M   'P 1'
#
loop_
_entity.id
_entity.type
_entity.pdbx_description
1 polymer ?
#
loop_
_entity_poly.entity_id
_entity_poly.type
_entity_poly.pdbx_seq_one_letter_code
_entity_poly.pdbx_strand_id
1 'polypeptide(L)' 'MNHPAVERTLRTGYPAMNYRTNEYCVDMFGETVCTGDEILVFQDSFFLAGALTEREKEILELLGATYEEAQ' A
#
# COMPACT_ATOMS: atom_id res chain seq x y z
N MET A 1 -33.78 -32.55 -5.32
CA MET A 1 -33.40 -31.74 -4.14
C MET A 1 -32.43 -30.68 -4.66
N ASN A 2 -32.97 -29.52 -5.03
CA ASN A 2 -32.20 -28.43 -5.62
C ASN A 2 -31.31 -27.82 -4.53
N HIS A 3 -29.98 -27.88 -4.70
CA HIS A 3 -29.03 -27.13 -3.90
C HIS A 3 -28.63 -25.87 -4.69
N PRO A 4 -29.25 -24.70 -4.46
CA PRO A 4 -28.69 -23.43 -4.89
C PRO A 4 -27.80 -22.90 -3.77
N ALA A 5 -26.59 -23.46 -3.65
CA ALA A 5 -25.58 -22.95 -2.72
C ALA A 5 -24.25 -22.62 -3.42
N VAL A 6 -24.29 -22.39 -4.74
CA VAL A 6 -23.13 -21.96 -5.54
C VAL A 6 -23.47 -20.71 -6.36
N GLU A 7 -24.23 -19.77 -5.77
CA GLU A 7 -24.58 -18.50 -6.46
C GLU A 7 -24.37 -17.24 -5.60
N ARG A 8 -23.59 -17.31 -4.51
CA ARG A 8 -23.32 -16.11 -3.67
C ARG A 8 -21.87 -15.89 -3.25
N THR A 9 -20.91 -16.60 -3.85
CA THR A 9 -19.48 -16.38 -3.56
C THR A 9 -18.70 -15.76 -4.73
N LEU A 10 -19.38 -15.38 -5.82
CA LEU A 10 -18.76 -14.74 -6.99
C LEU A 10 -19.16 -13.26 -7.20
N ARG A 11 -20.00 -12.66 -6.33
CA ARG A 11 -20.48 -11.27 -6.53
C ARG A 11 -20.28 -10.31 -5.37
N THR A 12 -19.70 -10.77 -4.26
CA THR A 12 -19.29 -9.90 -3.17
C THR A 12 -17.95 -10.41 -2.73
N GLY A 13 -16.89 -9.68 -3.13
CA GLY A 13 -15.56 -9.88 -2.61
C GLY A 13 -15.63 -10.10 -1.10
N TYR A 14 -14.84 -11.05 -0.64
CA TYR A 14 -14.48 -11.30 0.76
C TYR A 14 -14.61 -10.04 1.63
N PRO A 15 -15.08 -10.20 2.88
CA PRO A 15 -15.72 -9.13 3.66
C PRO A 15 -14.96 -7.84 3.50
N ALA A 16 -15.66 -6.76 3.11
CA ALA A 16 -15.13 -5.41 3.01
C ALA A 16 -14.27 -5.11 4.24
N MET A 17 -12.96 -5.29 4.10
CA MET A 17 -12.01 -5.20 5.21
C MET A 17 -11.63 -3.74 5.48
N ASN A 18 -12.30 -2.80 4.80
CA ASN A 18 -12.04 -1.35 4.80
C ASN A 18 -12.37 -0.61 6.10
N TYR A 19 -12.68 -1.30 7.20
CA TYR A 19 -12.86 -0.64 8.52
C TYR A 19 -11.63 -0.82 9.45
N ARG A 20 -10.72 -1.73 9.13
CA ARG A 20 -9.53 -2.04 9.97
C ARG A 20 -8.19 -1.94 9.27
N THR A 21 -8.17 -1.86 7.95
CA THR A 21 -6.95 -1.64 7.21
C THR A 21 -6.62 -0.15 7.34
N ASN A 22 -5.56 0.17 8.08
CA ASN A 22 -4.90 1.47 8.06
C ASN A 22 -4.33 1.76 6.66
N GLU A 23 -5.00 1.41 5.56
CA GLU A 23 -4.52 1.60 4.19
C GLU A 23 -4.51 3.09 3.89
N TYR A 24 -3.31 3.66 3.77
CA TYR A 24 -3.08 5.06 3.43
C TYR A 24 -3.27 5.26 1.92
N CYS A 25 -2.49 4.51 1.12
CA CYS A 25 -2.52 4.59 -0.34
C CYS A 25 -1.71 3.44 -0.95
N VAL A 26 -1.70 3.37 -2.28
CA VAL A 26 -0.77 2.53 -3.03
C VAL A 26 0.38 3.42 -3.52
N ASP A 27 1.62 2.99 -3.30
CA ASP A 27 2.80 3.72 -3.75
C ASP A 27 3.02 3.63 -5.26
N MET A 28 4.07 4.29 -5.75
CA MET A 28 4.37 4.33 -7.19
C MET A 28 4.73 2.96 -7.80
N PHE A 29 5.11 1.98 -6.98
CA PHE A 29 5.43 0.61 -7.40
C PHE A 29 4.26 -0.36 -7.22
N GLY A 30 3.12 0.09 -6.70
CA GLY A 30 1.97 -0.76 -6.45
C GLY A 30 1.95 -1.37 -5.05
N GLU A 31 2.85 -0.96 -4.16
CA GLU A 31 2.91 -1.45 -2.79
C GLU A 31 1.85 -0.75 -1.93
N THR A 32 1.22 -1.53 -1.05
CA THR A 32 0.22 -0.99 -0.14
C THR A 32 0.91 -0.31 1.03
N VAL A 33 0.75 1.01 1.13
CA VAL A 33 1.24 1.81 2.26
C VAL A 33 0.14 1.91 3.29
N CYS A 34 0.48 1.64 4.55
CA CYS A 34 -0.41 1.85 5.67
C CYS A 34 -0.07 3.14 6.44
N THR A 35 -1.06 3.74 7.09
CA THR A 35 -0.88 4.87 8.00
C THR A 35 0.11 4.49 9.11
N GLY A 36 1.11 5.34 9.32
CA GLY A 36 2.23 5.12 10.23
C GLY A 36 3.42 4.37 9.61
N ASP A 37 3.33 3.93 8.36
CA ASP A 37 4.48 3.38 7.65
C ASP A 37 5.47 4.49 7.26
N GLU A 38 6.76 4.15 7.31
CA GLU A 38 7.83 5.01 6.84
C GLU A 38 7.85 5.04 5.31
N ILE A 39 7.74 6.24 4.76
CA ILE A 39 7.73 6.50 3.32
C ILE A 39 8.85 7.46 2.94
N LEU A 40 9.38 7.27 1.73
CA LEU A 40 10.30 8.20 1.09
C LEU A 40 9.52 9.08 0.11
N VAL A 41 9.42 10.37 0.40
CA VAL A 41 8.76 11.36 -0.44
C VAL A 41 9.81 12.01 -1.35
N PHE A 42 9.57 11.95 -2.66
CA PHE A 42 10.41 12.57 -3.67
C PHE A 42 9.55 13.36 -4.64
N GLN A 43 9.76 14.67 -4.69
CA GLN A 43 8.94 15.61 -5.47
C GLN A 43 7.45 15.48 -5.10
N ASP A 44 6.62 14.93 -5.98
CA ASP A 44 5.18 14.74 -5.79
C ASP A 44 4.81 13.24 -5.72
N SER A 45 5.79 12.37 -5.48
CA SER A 45 5.61 10.92 -5.38
C SER A 45 6.17 10.39 -4.06
N PHE A 46 5.66 9.25 -3.62
CA PHE A 46 6.15 8.57 -2.44
C PHE A 46 6.36 7.09 -2.72
N PHE A 47 7.25 6.50 -1.93
CA PHE A 47 7.66 5.10 -2.01
C PHE A 47 7.65 4.50 -0.61
N LEU A 48 7.19 3.25 -0.46
CA LEU A 48 7.26 2.57 0.82
C LEU A 48 8.72 2.25 1.17
N ALA A 49 9.25 2.83 2.25
CA ALA A 49 10.67 2.66 2.59
C ALA A 49 11.01 1.19 2.89
N GLY A 50 10.09 0.43 3.48
CA GLY A 50 10.26 -1.01 3.75
C GLY A 50 10.32 -1.89 2.50
N ALA A 51 9.79 -1.43 1.36
CA ALA A 51 9.81 -2.16 0.10
C ALA A 51 11.04 -1.85 -0.76
N LEU A 52 11.72 -0.73 -0.48
CA LEU A 52 12.93 -0.32 -1.20
C LEU A 52 14.16 -1.06 -0.70
N THR A 53 15.03 -1.43 -1.63
CA THR A 53 16.38 -1.88 -1.30
C THR A 53 17.23 -0.73 -0.75
N GLU A 54 18.25 -1.05 0.04
CA GLU A 54 19.17 -0.05 0.60
C GLU A 54 19.78 0.87 -0.48
N ARG A 55 20.10 0.29 -1.65
CA ARG A 55 20.63 1.07 -2.77
C ARG A 55 19.61 2.06 -3.34
N GLU A 56 18.33 1.69 -3.40
CA GLU A 56 17.28 2.58 -3.90
C GLU A 56 17.03 3.73 -2.94
N LYS A 57 17.05 3.46 -1.63
CA LYS A 57 16.98 4.50 -0.59
C LYS A 57 18.12 5.50 -0.72
N GLU A 58 19.36 5.02 -0.81
CA GLU A 58 20.55 5.88 -0.98
C GLU A 58 20.44 6.77 -2.23
N ILE A 59 19.95 6.21 -3.35
CA ILE A 59 19.76 6.97 -4.59
C ILE A 59 18.67 8.04 -4.40
N LEU A 60 17.54 7.69 -3.80
CA LEU A 60 16.45 8.62 -3.57
C LEU A 60 16.85 9.75 -2.62
N GLU A 61 17.56 9.43 -1.53
CA GLU A 61 18.13 10.43 -0.62
C GLU A 61 19.11 11.38 -1.35
N LEU A 62 20.00 10.82 -2.20
CA LEU A 62 20.93 11.64 -2.99
C LEU A 62 20.20 12.57 -3.98
N LEU A 63 19.05 12.13 -4.50
CA LEU A 63 18.19 12.94 -5.35
C LEU A 63 17.39 13.98 -4.56
N GLY A 64 17.39 13.90 -3.22
CA GLY A 64 16.73 14.84 -2.32
C GLY A 64 15.38 14.36 -1.78
N ALA A 65 15.14 13.04 -1.77
CA ALA A 65 13.98 12.47 -1.09
C ALA A 65 14.09 12.60 0.43
N THR A 66 12.95 12.72 1.10
CA THR A 66 12.85 12.85 2.56
C THR A 66 12.03 11.72 3.16
N TYR A 67 12.41 11.28 4.36
CA TYR A 67 11.61 10.32 5.12
C TYR A 67 10.46 11.03 5.81
N GLU A 68 9.26 10.49 5.65
CA GLU A 68 8.03 10.93 6.31
C GLU A 68 7.22 9.72 6.79
N GLU A 69 6.25 9.97 7.67
CA GLU A 69 5.28 8.96 8.10
C GLU A 69 3.96 9.14 7.36
N ALA A 70 3.45 8.07 6.76
CA ALA A 70 2.15 8.05 6.09
C ALA A 70 0.99 8.44 7.04
N GLN A 71 0.10 9.34 6.63
CA GLN A 71 -0.92 9.99 7.49
C GLN A 71 -2.36 9.49 7.31
#